data_AF-A0A3M1N9S6-F1
#
_entry.id   AF-A0A3M1N9S6-F1
#
_cell.length_a   1.000
_cell.length_b   1.000
_cell.length_c   1.000
_cell.angle_alpha   90.00
_cell.angle_beta   90.00
_cell.angle_gamma   90.00
#
_symmetry.space_group_name_H-M   'P 1'
#
loop_
_entity.id
_entity.type
_entity.pdbx_description
1 polymer ?
#
loop_
_entity_poly.entity_id
_entity_poly.type
_entity_poly.pdbx_seq_one_letter_code
_entity_poly.pdbx_strand_id
1 'polypeptide(L)' 'MNVYRLIDGEALRGAMRLVPSPVTVVTARSGEAIRGITIGSFTSVSLEPPLIS' A
#
# COMPACT_ATOMS: atom_id res chain seq x y z
N MET A 1 8.92 26.75 -18.38
CA MET A 1 8.99 26.94 -16.91
C MET A 1 8.52 25.63 -16.28
N ASN A 2 9.44 24.77 -15.85
CA ASN A 2 9.10 23.43 -15.37
C ASN A 2 8.80 23.50 -13.86
N VAL A 3 7.54 23.32 -13.47
CA VAL A 3 7.08 23.40 -12.08
C VAL A 3 6.92 21.98 -11.52
N TYR A 4 8.03 21.36 -11.13
CA TYR A 4 7.95 20.22 -10.22
C TYR A 4 7.72 20.77 -8.81
N ARG A 5 6.45 20.85 -8.40
CA ARG A 5 6.10 21.14 -7.00
C ARG A 5 6.49 19.90 -6.18
N LEU A 6 7.46 20.04 -5.29
CA LEU A 6 7.73 19.03 -4.28
C LEU A 6 6.52 18.94 -3.35
N ILE A 7 5.83 17.80 -3.39
CA ILE A 7 4.72 17.47 -2.49
C ILE A 7 5.34 16.82 -1.25
N ASP A 8 5.11 17.39 -0.08
CA ASP A 8 5.55 16.78 1.18
C ASP A 8 4.67 15.59 1.58
N GLY A 9 5.10 14.85 2.60
CA GLY A 9 4.38 13.67 3.06
C GLY A 9 2.97 13.96 3.59
N GLU A 10 2.70 15.17 4.10
CA GLU A 10 1.36 15.49 4.62
C GLU A 10 0.40 15.85 3.50
N ALA A 11 0.86 16.57 2.48
CA ALA A 11 0.09 16.84 1.29
C ALA A 11 -0.31 15.53 0.57
N LEU A 12 0.61 14.55 0.48
CA LEU A 12 0.29 13.23 -0.03
C LEU A 12 -0.75 12.49 0.84
N ARG A 13 -0.57 12.48 2.18
CA ARG A 13 -1.56 11.89 3.09
C ARG A 13 -2.94 12.54 2.97
N GLY A 14 -2.98 13.87 2.82
CA GLY A 14 -4.19 14.63 2.57
C GLY A 14 -4.95 14.13 1.33
N ALA A 15 -4.24 13.97 0.21
CA ALA A 15 -4.83 13.44 -1.01
C ALA A 15 -5.30 11.98 -0.84
N MET A 16 -4.47 11.12 -0.24
CA MET A 16 -4.78 9.69 -0.11
C MET A 16 -5.95 9.38 0.83
N ARG A 17 -6.30 10.28 1.77
CA ARG A 17 -7.53 10.14 2.61
C ARG A 17 -8.82 10.08 1.78
N LEU A 18 -8.82 10.61 0.56
CA LEU A 18 -9.98 10.64 -0.33
C LEU A 18 -10.03 9.45 -1.30
N VAL A 19 -8.96 8.64 -1.36
CA VAL A 19 -8.87 7.47 -2.23
C VAL A 19 -9.36 6.24 -1.46
N PRO A 20 -10.45 5.57 -1.88
CA PRO A 20 -10.87 4.34 -1.24
C PRO A 20 -9.76 3.27 -1.31
N SER A 21 -9.49 2.63 -0.19
CA SER A 21 -8.49 1.56 -0.09
C SER A 21 -9.14 0.28 0.47
N PRO A 22 -8.67 -0.90 0.06
CA PRO A 22 -9.02 -2.13 0.76
C PRO A 22 -8.57 -2.07 2.23
N VAL A 23 -9.18 -2.91 3.07
CA VAL A 23 -8.69 -3.21 4.41
C VAL A 23 -8.22 -4.65 4.41
N THR A 24 -6.91 -4.85 4.35
CA THR A 24 -6.30 -6.17 4.22
C THR A 24 -5.43 -6.45 5.44
N VAL A 25 -5.54 -7.65 6.02
CA VAL A 25 -4.59 -8.13 7.03
C VAL A 25 -3.57 -9.04 6.36
N VAL A 26 -2.31 -8.62 6.34
CA VAL A 26 -1.19 -9.46 5.91
C VAL A 26 -0.64 -10.19 7.12
N THR A 27 -0.54 -11.52 7.03
CA THR A 27 0.01 -12.37 8.08
C THR A 27 1.28 -13.06 7.61
N ALA A 28 2.26 -13.20 8.49
CA ALA A 28 3.48 -13.94 8.22
C ALA A 28 3.86 -14.81 9.43
N ARG A 29 4.50 -15.94 9.15
CA ARG A 29 5.10 -16.82 10.15
C ARG A 29 6.53 -17.16 9.76
N SER A 30 7.45 -17.02 10.71
CA SER A 30 8.83 -17.49 10.58
C SER A 30 9.19 -18.31 11.82
N GLY A 31 9.29 -19.64 11.66
CA GLY A 31 9.36 -20.56 12.80
C GLY A 31 8.14 -20.40 13.72
N GLU A 32 8.38 -20.10 14.99
CA GLU A 32 7.34 -19.83 16.00
C GLU A 32 6.84 -18.37 15.99
N ALA A 33 7.56 -17.46 15.34
CA ALA A 33 7.19 -16.05 15.34
C ALA A 33 6.03 -15.81 14.36
N ILE A 34 4.89 -15.37 14.90
CA ILE A 34 3.71 -14.97 14.14
C ILE A 34 3.57 -13.45 14.16
N ARG A 35 3.27 -12.87 13.00
CA ARG A 35 3.07 -11.42 12.81
C ARG A 35 1.86 -11.16 11.92
N GLY A 36 1.19 -10.04 12.17
CA GLY A 36 0.10 -9.53 11.36
C GLY A 36 0.17 -8.01 11.27
N ILE A 37 -0.22 -7.46 10.14
CA ILE A 37 -0.32 -6.00 9.92
C ILE A 37 -1.53 -5.70 9.05
N THR A 38 -2.22 -4.59 9.35
CA THR A 38 -3.26 -4.05 8.45
C THR A 38 -2.61 -3.17 7.41
N ILE A 39 -2.88 -3.41 6.13
CA ILE A 39 -2.42 -2.58 5.00
C ILE A 39 -3.61 -2.10 4.17
N GLY A 40 -3.47 -0.90 3.60
CA GLY A 40 -4.40 -0.35 2.61
C GLY A 40 -3.89 -0.36 1.17
N SER A 41 -2.61 -0.69 0.96
CA SER A 41 -1.94 -0.57 -0.34
C SER A 41 -1.90 -1.88 -1.16
N PHE A 42 -2.91 -2.74 -1.00
CA PHE A 42 -2.93 -4.07 -1.62
C PHE A 42 -3.55 -4.02 -3.03
N THR A 43 -2.87 -4.58 -4.03
CA THR A 43 -3.39 -4.64 -5.42
C THR A 43 -2.95 -5.88 -6.19
N SER A 44 -3.74 -6.30 -7.17
CA SER A 44 -3.31 -7.23 -8.22
C SER A 44 -2.33 -6.53 -9.19
N VAL A 45 -1.35 -7.28 -9.69
CA VAL A 45 -0.30 -6.78 -10.60
C VAL A 45 -0.31 -7.53 -11.94
N SER A 46 -0.47 -8.85 -11.91
CA SER A 46 -0.47 -9.68 -13.13
C SER A 46 -1.37 -10.90 -12.94
N LEU A 47 -1.95 -11.36 -14.05
CA LEU A 47 -2.71 -12.61 -14.10
C LEU A 47 -1.81 -13.81 -14.45
N GLU A 48 -0.82 -13.62 -15.31
CA GLU A 48 0.15 -14.65 -15.70
C GLU A 48 1.58 -14.08 -15.69
N PRO A 49 2.45 -14.46 -14.72
CA PRO A 49 2.10 -15.25 -13.54
C PRO A 49 1.16 -14.46 -12.60
N PRO A 50 0.41 -15.12 -11.70
CA PRO A 50 -0.47 -14.45 -10.77
C PRO A 50 0.35 -13.70 -9.70
N LEU A 51 0.32 -12.36 -9.75
CA LEU A 51 1.12 -11.49 -8.88
C LEU A 51 0.27 -10.42 -8.20
N ILE A 52 0.70 -10.04 -6.98
CA ILE A 52 0.13 -8.99 -6.14
C ILE A 52 1.24 -8.10 -5.56
N SER A 53 0.90 -6.89 -5.12
CA SER A 53 1.77 -5.97 -4.37
C SER A 53 1.07 -5.40 -3.15
#